data_AF-A0A9P5XXY1-F1
#
_entry.id   AF-A0A9P5XXY1-F1
#
_cell.length_a   1.000
_cell.length_b   1.000
_cell.length_c   1.000
_cell.angle_alpha   90.00
_cell.angle_beta   90.00
_cell.angle_gamma   90.00
#
_symmetry.space_group_name_H-M   'P 1'
#
loop_
_entity.id
_entity.type
_entity.pdbx_description
1 polymer ?
#
loop_
_entity_poly.entity_id
_entity_poly.type
_entity_poly.pdbx_seq_one_letter_code
_entity_poly.pdbx_strand_id
1 'polypeptide(L)'
;MIQHTTRVAVYSGFTISPDDFKALVKTVCPAAGLSLNALENYTTAYNHWRRSIPKSDRHRVPRPKVLFKPGHTNDMAYDKIVERFFFPIRWVPYEDDNQLERNDGNQELWMPNDVDKAKLAQVGKFVASQPGCHNFRLPDLVHFGFTCIKDVHPAFEWKE
;
A
#
# COMPACT_ATOMS: atom_id res chain seq x y z
N MET A 1 24.05 -13.20 21.01
CA MET A 1 23.20 -12.07 20.60
C MET A 1 21.88 -12.64 20.11
N ILE A 2 20.81 -12.47 20.88
CA ILE A 2 19.47 -12.90 20.46
C ILE A 2 18.95 -11.81 19.53
N GLN A 3 18.87 -12.12 18.23
CA GLN A 3 18.11 -11.29 17.30
C GLN A 3 16.63 -11.44 17.68
N HIS A 4 16.09 -10.44 18.40
CA HIS A 4 14.65 -10.31 18.52
C HIS A 4 14.11 -9.95 17.13
N THR A 5 13.73 -10.97 16.34
CA THR A 5 12.86 -10.77 15.18
C THR A 5 11.53 -10.26 15.72
N THR A 6 11.34 -8.95 15.73
CA THR A 6 10.09 -8.33 16.12
C THR A 6 9.06 -8.69 15.07
N ARG A 7 8.17 -9.63 15.39
CA ARG A 7 7.01 -9.92 14.55
C ARG A 7 6.15 -8.64 14.51
N VAL A 8 5.49 -8.37 13.39
CA VAL A 8 4.59 -7.21 13.24
C VAL A 8 3.17 -7.71 13.25
N ALA A 9 2.32 -7.07 14.04
CA ALA A 9 0.93 -7.49 14.26
C ALA A 9 -0.08 -6.70 13.41
N VAL A 10 0.14 -5.39 13.27
CA VAL A 10 -0.85 -4.46 12.70
C VAL A 10 -0.16 -3.45 11.80
N TYR A 11 -0.79 -3.14 10.67
CA TYR A 11 -0.35 -2.07 9.78
C TYR A 11 -1.46 -1.04 9.64
N SER A 12 -1.11 0.24 9.68
CA SER A 12 -2.01 1.31 9.22
C SER A 12 -1.38 2.12 8.10
N GLY A 13 -2.21 2.64 7.21
CA GLY A 13 -1.75 3.28 6.00
C GLY A 13 -2.89 3.65 5.07
N PHE A 14 -2.53 4.20 3.91
CA PHE A 14 -3.54 4.62 2.95
C PHE A 14 -3.95 3.48 2.02
N THR A 15 -5.21 3.47 1.62
CA THR A 15 -5.73 2.58 0.60
C THR A 15 -6.20 3.38 -0.60
N ILE A 16 -6.12 2.80 -1.79
CA ILE A 16 -6.73 3.36 -2.99
C ILE A 16 -7.50 2.26 -3.74
N SER A 17 -8.48 2.68 -4.54
CA SER A 17 -9.24 1.77 -5.39
C SER A 17 -8.37 1.20 -6.53
N PRO A 18 -8.77 0.10 -7.17
CA PRO A 18 -8.10 -0.40 -8.37
C PRO A 18 -8.00 0.65 -9.50
N ASP A 19 -9.02 1.49 -9.68
CA ASP A 19 -9.03 2.50 -10.74
C ASP A 19 -8.08 3.66 -10.41
N ASP A 20 -8.08 4.12 -9.15
CA ASP A 20 -7.11 5.11 -8.68
C ASP A 20 -5.67 4.57 -8.78
N PHE A 21 -5.46 3.27 -8.52
CA PHE A 21 -4.15 2.63 -8.72
C PHE A 21 -3.76 2.59 -10.20
N LYS A 22 -4.68 2.25 -11.12
CA LYS A 22 -4.43 2.34 -12.56
C LYS A 22 -4.03 3.77 -12.96
N ALA A 23 -4.70 4.79 -12.43
CA ALA A 23 -4.39 6.19 -12.71
C ALA A 23 -3.00 6.60 -12.18
N LEU A 24 -2.66 6.19 -10.96
CA LEU A 24 -1.31 6.36 -10.39
C LEU A 24 -0.25 5.72 -11.30
N VAL A 25 -0.45 4.46 -11.70
CA VAL A 25 0.50 3.71 -12.54
C VAL A 25 0.66 4.34 -13.91
N LYS A 26 -0.43 4.79 -14.55
CA LYS A 26 -0.35 5.52 -15.83
C LYS A 26 0.45 6.81 -15.71
N THR A 27 0.46 7.44 -14.54
CA THR A 27 1.27 8.63 -14.30
C THR A 27 2.75 8.28 -14.18
N VAL A 28 3.08 7.30 -13.35
CA VAL A 28 4.48 6.97 -13.06
C VAL A 28 5.13 6.10 -14.14
N CYS A 29 4.33 5.40 -14.92
CA CYS A 29 4.74 4.55 -16.02
C CYS A 29 3.79 4.77 -17.21
N PRO A 30 3.92 5.88 -17.98
CA PRO A 30 3.00 6.18 -19.09
C PRO A 30 2.91 5.08 -20.14
N ALA A 31 4.01 4.35 -20.39
CA ALA A 31 4.05 3.20 -21.29
C ALA A 31 3.11 2.06 -20.86
N ALA A 32 2.82 1.92 -19.57
CA ALA A 32 1.86 0.96 -19.03
C ALA A 32 0.41 1.28 -19.44
N GLY A 33 0.10 2.55 -19.73
CA GLY A 33 -1.23 2.97 -20.18
C GLY A 33 -1.58 2.55 -21.60
N LEU A 34 -0.60 2.10 -22.40
CA LEU A 34 -0.76 1.84 -23.83
C LEU A 34 -1.07 0.38 -24.19
N SER A 35 -0.87 -0.58 -23.27
CA SER A 35 -1.03 -2.01 -23.60
C SER A 35 -1.64 -2.88 -22.49
N LEU A 36 -1.94 -2.31 -21.32
CA LEU A 36 -2.36 -3.10 -20.16
C LEU A 36 -3.88 -3.04 -19.94
N ASN A 37 -4.54 -4.17 -20.19
CA ASN A 37 -5.97 -4.34 -19.91
C ASN A 37 -6.26 -5.00 -18.55
N ALA A 38 -5.33 -5.82 -18.02
CA ALA A 38 -5.49 -6.51 -16.74
C ALA A 38 -4.83 -5.74 -15.59
N LEU A 39 -5.49 -5.67 -14.42
CA LEU A 39 -5.00 -4.98 -13.23
C LEU A 39 -3.68 -5.54 -12.72
N GLU A 40 -3.44 -6.85 -12.85
CA GLU A 40 -2.18 -7.49 -12.48
C GLU A 40 -0.98 -6.84 -13.19
N ASN A 41 -1.16 -6.48 -14.47
CA ASN A 41 -0.09 -5.85 -15.23
C ASN A 41 0.23 -4.45 -14.69
N TYR A 42 -0.76 -3.71 -14.16
CA TYR A 42 -0.51 -2.43 -13.50
C TYR A 42 0.32 -2.62 -12.22
N THR A 43 0.06 -3.67 -11.45
CA THR A 43 0.88 -4.03 -10.28
C THR A 43 2.32 -4.33 -10.67
N THR A 44 2.51 -5.11 -11.74
CA THR A 44 3.83 -5.43 -12.30
C THR A 44 4.55 -4.17 -12.78
N ALA A 45 3.87 -3.30 -13.55
CA ALA A 45 4.42 -2.05 -14.04
C ALA A 45 4.85 -1.11 -12.89
N TYR A 46 4.01 -0.97 -11.85
CA TYR A 46 4.37 -0.19 -10.66
C TYR A 46 5.63 -0.72 -9.98
N ASN A 47 5.72 -2.04 -9.80
CA ASN A 47 6.88 -2.67 -9.19
C ASN A 47 8.15 -2.49 -10.03
N HIS A 48 8.04 -2.55 -11.37
CA HIS A 48 9.15 -2.26 -12.27
C HIS A 48 9.61 -0.82 -12.19
N TRP A 49 8.69 0.15 -12.24
CA TRP A 49 9.00 1.56 -12.04
C TRP A 49 9.65 1.80 -10.67
N ARG A 50 9.12 1.20 -9.60
CA ARG A 50 9.73 1.32 -8.27
C ARG A 50 11.17 0.77 -8.22
N ARG A 51 11.47 -0.25 -9.03
CA ARG A 51 12.83 -0.80 -9.15
C ARG A 51 13.76 0.08 -10.00
N SER A 52 13.24 0.89 -10.92
CA SER A 52 14.06 1.81 -11.70
C SER A 52 14.52 3.03 -10.88
N ILE A 53 13.82 3.37 -9.80
CA ILE A 53 14.25 4.39 -8.83
C ILE A 53 15.59 3.96 -8.19
N PRO A 54 16.56 4.90 -8.01
CA PRO A 54 17.81 4.64 -7.31
C PRO A 54 17.58 3.99 -5.94
N LYS A 55 18.41 3.00 -5.59
CA LYS A 55 18.24 2.21 -4.34
C LYS A 55 18.15 3.11 -3.10
N SER A 56 18.88 4.22 -3.08
CA SER A 56 18.85 5.24 -2.03
C SER A 56 17.46 5.84 -1.81
N ASP A 57 16.63 5.95 -2.85
CA ASP A 57 15.36 6.68 -2.81
C ASP A 57 14.13 5.79 -2.89
N ARG A 58 14.30 4.47 -3.11
CA ARG A 58 13.18 3.50 -3.14
C ARG A 58 12.34 3.44 -1.87
N HIS A 59 12.88 3.91 -0.75
CA HIS A 59 12.15 4.00 0.52
C HIS A 59 11.11 5.14 0.53
N ARG A 60 11.26 6.14 -0.36
CA ARG A 60 10.35 7.28 -0.50
C ARG A 60 9.03 6.92 -1.18
N VAL A 61 8.96 5.72 -1.78
CA VAL A 61 7.75 5.20 -2.42
C VAL A 61 7.37 3.85 -1.81
N PRO A 62 6.20 3.74 -1.17
CA PRO A 62 5.78 2.50 -0.53
C PRO A 62 5.53 1.40 -1.58
N ARG A 63 5.84 0.15 -1.21
CA ARG A 63 5.39 -1.01 -1.98
C ARG A 63 3.94 -1.31 -1.58
N PRO A 64 2.96 -1.31 -2.51
CA PRO A 64 1.60 -1.65 -2.16
C PRO A 64 1.49 -3.12 -1.77
N LYS A 65 0.61 -3.40 -0.81
CA LYS A 65 0.01 -4.71 -0.58
C LYS A 65 -1.34 -4.75 -1.28
N VAL A 66 -1.75 -5.93 -1.72
CA VAL A 66 -3.03 -6.14 -2.40
C VAL A 66 -3.99 -6.69 -1.37
N LEU A 67 -5.15 -6.06 -1.23
CA LEU A 67 -6.23 -6.55 -0.38
C LEU A 67 -7.26 -7.22 -1.26
N PHE A 68 -7.54 -8.48 -0.97
CA PHE A 68 -8.52 -9.28 -1.68
C PHE A 68 -9.87 -9.21 -0.98
N LYS A 69 -10.94 -9.24 -1.75
CA LYS A 69 -12.30 -9.34 -1.24
C LYS A 69 -12.45 -10.66 -0.47
N PRO A 70 -13.14 -10.66 0.69
CA PRO A 70 -13.40 -11.88 1.44
C PRO A 70 -14.14 -12.94 0.63
N GLY A 71 -13.83 -14.22 0.84
CA GLY A 71 -14.59 -15.34 0.28
C GLY A 71 -14.36 -15.65 -1.20
N HIS A 72 -13.36 -15.02 -1.84
CA HIS A 72 -12.98 -15.33 -3.20
C HIS A 72 -11.83 -16.34 -3.26
N THR A 73 -11.92 -17.30 -4.20
CA THR A 73 -10.86 -18.28 -4.49
C THR A 73 -9.92 -17.77 -5.58
N ASN A 74 -8.73 -18.37 -5.68
CA ASN A 74 -7.68 -18.01 -6.64
C ASN A 74 -8.07 -18.21 -8.12
N ASP A 75 -9.22 -18.83 -8.41
CA ASP A 75 -9.68 -19.12 -9.78
C ASP A 75 -10.41 -17.94 -10.45
N MET A 76 -10.61 -16.85 -9.72
CA MET A 76 -11.29 -15.66 -10.24
C MET A 76 -10.28 -14.64 -10.79
N ALA A 77 -10.65 -14.00 -11.91
CA ALA A 77 -9.83 -12.95 -12.52
C ALA A 77 -9.40 -11.88 -11.50
N TYR A 78 -8.12 -11.50 -11.53
CA TYR A 78 -7.49 -10.59 -10.57
C TYR A 78 -8.30 -9.30 -10.32
N ASP A 79 -8.79 -8.66 -11.39
CA ASP A 79 -9.63 -7.45 -11.33
C ASP A 79 -10.95 -7.64 -10.54
N LYS A 80 -11.44 -8.88 -10.40
CA LYS A 80 -12.69 -9.18 -9.67
C LYS A 80 -12.44 -9.40 -8.18
N ILE A 81 -11.28 -9.94 -7.82
CA ILE A 81 -10.94 -10.32 -6.45
C ILE A 81 -10.18 -9.23 -5.69
N VAL A 82 -9.49 -8.31 -6.38
CA VAL A 82 -8.83 -7.20 -5.71
C VAL A 82 -9.87 -6.20 -5.22
N GLU A 83 -9.87 -5.94 -3.92
CA GLU A 83 -10.69 -4.91 -3.30
C GLU A 83 -9.97 -3.55 -3.34
N ARG A 84 -8.72 -3.50 -2.85
CA ARG A 84 -7.94 -2.26 -2.70
C ARG A 84 -6.44 -2.52 -2.77
N PHE A 85 -5.69 -1.46 -3.04
CA PHE A 85 -4.24 -1.42 -2.84
C PHE A 85 -3.93 -0.68 -1.54
N PHE A 86 -3.12 -1.29 -0.67
CA PHE A 86 -2.75 -0.76 0.63
C PHE A 86 -1.28 -0.33 0.68
N PHE A 87 -1.03 0.90 1.08
CA PHE A 87 0.30 1.46 1.27
C PHE A 87 0.59 1.61 2.76
N PRO A 88 1.33 0.66 3.38
CA PRO A 88 1.61 0.70 4.81
C PRO A 88 2.48 1.91 5.17
N ILE A 89 2.15 2.56 6.30
CA ILE A 89 2.87 3.73 6.82
C ILE A 89 3.34 3.55 8.25
N ARG A 90 2.49 2.94 9.09
CA ARG A 90 2.80 2.59 10.47
C ARG A 90 2.71 1.08 10.65
N TRP A 91 3.52 0.57 11.57
CA TRP A 91 3.47 -0.82 11.99
C TRP A 91 3.49 -0.88 13.51
N VAL A 92 2.76 -1.84 14.05
CA VAL A 92 2.76 -2.14 15.48
C VAL A 92 3.51 -3.45 15.68
N PRO A 93 4.57 -3.47 16.50
CA PRO A 93 5.18 -4.71 16.94
C PRO A 93 4.13 -5.65 17.54
N TYR A 94 4.25 -6.92 17.24
CA TYR A 94 3.50 -7.96 17.91
C TYR A 94 4.02 -8.11 19.35
N GLU A 95 3.09 -8.14 20.29
CA GLU A 95 3.33 -8.31 21.72
C GLU A 95 2.81 -9.68 22.16
N ASP A 96 1.51 -9.96 21.94
CA ASP A 96 0.85 -11.21 22.30
C ASP A 96 -0.44 -11.44 21.49
N ASP A 97 -1.05 -12.61 21.68
CA ASP A 97 -2.25 -13.05 20.94
C ASP A 97 -3.50 -12.19 21.22
N ASN A 98 -3.54 -11.50 22.36
CA ASN A 98 -4.69 -10.68 22.78
C ASN A 98 -4.53 -9.19 22.41
N GLN A 99 -3.42 -8.81 21.75
CA GLN A 99 -3.12 -7.43 21.39
C GLN A 99 -4.22 -6.75 20.55
N LEU A 100 -4.99 -7.52 19.79
CA LEU A 100 -6.09 -7.00 18.96
C LEU A 100 -7.40 -6.77 19.72
N GLU A 101 -7.54 -7.41 20.88
CA GLU A 101 -8.70 -7.28 21.77
C GLU A 101 -8.51 -6.14 22.78
N ARG A 102 -7.25 -5.79 23.04
CA ARG A 102 -6.85 -4.64 23.86
C ARG A 102 -7.26 -3.32 23.20
N ASN A 103 -8.31 -2.70 23.73
CA ASN A 103 -8.95 -1.50 23.18
C ASN A 103 -8.39 -0.18 23.74
N ASP A 104 -7.18 -0.22 24.28
CA ASP A 104 -6.66 0.79 25.22
C ASP A 104 -5.47 1.61 24.72
N GLY A 105 -4.89 1.33 23.53
CA GLY A 105 -3.77 2.12 23.01
C GLY A 105 -3.66 2.29 21.48
N ASN A 106 -4.41 1.51 20.69
CA ASN A 106 -4.19 1.43 19.23
C ASN A 106 -5.22 2.19 18.38
N GLN A 107 -6.17 2.90 19.00
CA GLN A 107 -7.24 3.62 18.28
C GLN A 107 -6.70 4.73 17.37
N GLU A 108 -5.60 5.36 17.78
CA GLU A 108 -4.86 6.34 16.97
C GLU A 108 -4.35 5.79 15.64
N LEU A 109 -4.30 4.47 15.47
CA LEU A 109 -3.90 3.81 14.22
C LEU A 109 -5.05 3.71 13.22
N TRP A 110 -6.30 3.95 13.62
CA TRP A 110 -7.47 3.80 12.74
C TRP A 110 -7.71 5.04 11.88
N MET A 111 -7.15 6.19 12.28
CA MET A 111 -7.28 7.46 11.57
C MET A 111 -5.90 8.01 11.20
N PRO A 112 -5.78 8.71 10.05
CA PRO A 112 -4.52 9.34 9.67
C PRO A 112 -4.23 10.52 10.59
N ASN A 113 -2.99 10.61 11.09
CA ASN A 113 -2.51 11.81 11.77
C ASN A 113 -1.73 12.73 10.81
N ASP A 114 -1.24 13.86 11.31
CA ASP A 114 -0.55 14.84 10.46
C ASP A 114 0.80 14.33 9.93
N VAL A 115 1.45 13.40 10.63
CA VAL A 115 2.67 12.74 10.16
C VAL A 115 2.36 11.83 8.97
N ASP A 116 1.26 11.07 9.02
CA ASP A 116 0.83 10.21 7.91
C ASP A 116 0.50 11.04 6.67
N LYS A 117 -0.25 12.14 6.85
CA LYS A 117 -0.58 13.08 5.76
C LYS A 117 0.69 13.72 5.17
N ALA A 118 1.64 14.11 6.02
CA ALA A 118 2.91 14.68 5.56
C ALA A 118 3.72 13.65 4.76
N LYS A 119 3.77 12.38 5.19
CA LYS A 119 4.40 11.30 4.42
C LYS A 119 3.73 11.10 3.06
N LEU A 120 2.40 11.08 3.00
CA LEU A 120 1.69 10.98 1.72
C LEU A 120 2.00 12.17 0.80
N ALA A 121 2.04 13.38 1.35
CA ALA A 121 2.43 14.58 0.59
C ALA A 121 3.88 14.48 0.08
N GLN A 122 4.80 13.92 0.88
CA GLN A 122 6.20 13.70 0.46
C GLN A 122 6.30 12.66 -0.66
N VAL A 123 5.56 11.55 -0.57
CA VAL A 123 5.44 10.58 -1.67
C VAL A 123 5.00 11.31 -2.94
N GLY A 124 4.05 12.22 -2.82
CA GLY A 124 3.58 12.99 -3.95
C GLY A 124 4.58 13.93 -4.59
N LYS A 125 5.26 14.71 -3.76
CA LYS A 125 6.36 15.55 -4.23
C LYS A 125 7.44 14.72 -4.91
N PHE A 126 7.77 13.56 -4.35
CA PHE A 126 8.75 12.67 -4.93
C PHE A 126 8.30 12.12 -6.28
N VAL A 127 7.06 11.64 -6.40
CA VAL A 127 6.50 11.16 -7.67
C VAL A 127 6.51 12.28 -8.71
N ALA A 128 6.03 13.48 -8.36
CA ALA A 128 6.02 14.63 -9.26
C ALA A 128 7.43 15.05 -9.73
N SER A 129 8.46 14.80 -8.90
CA SER A 129 9.87 15.06 -9.27
C SER A 129 10.46 14.04 -10.24
N GLN A 130 9.80 12.89 -10.47
CA GLN A 130 10.30 11.90 -11.41
C GLN A 130 10.15 12.38 -12.86
N PRO A 131 11.07 12.02 -13.77
CA PRO A 131 10.96 12.35 -15.18
C PRO A 131 9.59 11.92 -15.76
N GLY A 132 8.93 12.83 -16.49
CA GLY A 132 7.63 12.58 -17.10
C GLY A 132 6.41 12.69 -16.16
N CYS A 133 6.61 12.93 -14.86
CA CYS A 133 5.53 12.96 -13.85
C CYS A 133 5.15 14.38 -13.38
N HIS A 134 5.62 15.43 -14.06
CA HIS A 134 5.52 16.83 -13.61
C HIS A 134 4.09 17.36 -13.45
N ASN A 135 3.09 16.71 -14.06
CA ASN A 135 1.66 17.07 -13.92
C ASN A 135 0.95 16.29 -12.81
N PHE A 136 1.64 15.43 -12.06
CA PHE A 136 1.03 14.62 -11.00
C PHE A 136 0.68 15.46 -9.77
N ARG A 137 -0.60 15.46 -9.38
CA ARG A 137 -1.11 16.11 -8.17
C ARG A 137 -1.99 15.15 -7.38
N LEU A 138 -1.67 14.97 -6.11
CA LEU A 138 -2.18 13.89 -5.26
C LEU A 138 -3.54 14.06 -4.59
N PRO A 139 -4.33 15.11 -4.87
CA PRO A 139 -5.77 14.97 -4.71
C PRO A 139 -6.53 14.93 -6.04
N ASP A 140 -5.94 15.38 -7.15
CA ASP A 140 -6.69 15.56 -8.41
C ASP A 140 -6.89 14.24 -9.17
N LEU A 141 -6.04 13.23 -8.91
CA LEU A 141 -5.99 11.99 -9.69
C LEU A 141 -6.28 10.71 -8.90
N VAL A 142 -6.06 10.72 -7.58
CA VAL A 142 -6.04 9.51 -6.76
C VAL A 142 -6.72 9.79 -5.43
N HIS A 143 -7.77 9.03 -5.12
CA HIS A 143 -8.47 9.13 -3.85
C HIS A 143 -7.90 8.14 -2.82
N PHE A 144 -7.45 8.66 -1.68
CA PHE A 144 -6.95 7.84 -0.58
C PHE A 144 -7.99 7.67 0.51
N GLY A 145 -8.32 6.42 0.80
CA GLY A 145 -8.85 6.02 2.11
C GLY A 145 -7.71 5.79 3.10
N PHE A 146 -8.04 5.65 4.38
CA PHE A 146 -7.11 5.19 5.41
C PHE A 146 -7.67 3.95 6.09
N THR A 147 -6.82 2.96 6.33
CA THR A 147 -7.24 1.68 6.91
C THR A 147 -6.16 1.14 7.83
N CYS A 148 -6.60 0.46 8.88
CA CYS A 148 -5.78 -0.35 9.76
C CYS A 148 -6.13 -1.82 9.49
N ILE A 149 -5.13 -2.61 9.08
CA ILE A 149 -5.29 -4.01 8.72
C ILE A 149 -4.77 -4.86 9.88
N LYS A 150 -5.69 -5.61 10.48
CA LYS A 150 -5.43 -6.56 11.58
C LYS A 150 -4.93 -7.93 11.06
N ASP A 151 -5.12 -8.19 9.76
CA ASP A 151 -4.97 -9.51 9.15
C ASP A 151 -3.52 -9.94 8.88
N VAL A 152 -2.52 -9.17 9.32
CA VAL A 152 -1.10 -9.60 9.29
C VAL A 152 -0.62 -9.99 10.69
N HIS A 153 -1.56 -10.13 11.63
CA HIS A 153 -1.25 -10.60 12.97
C HIS A 153 -0.69 -12.03 12.90
N PRO A 154 0.47 -12.31 13.53
CA PRO A 154 1.04 -13.66 13.55
C PRO A 154 0.07 -14.74 14.05
N ALA A 155 -0.88 -14.41 14.93
CA ALA A 155 -1.89 -15.36 15.39
C ALA A 155 -2.93 -15.75 14.32
N PHE A 156 -3.07 -14.94 13.25
CA PHE A 156 -4.01 -15.14 12.15
C PHE A 156 -3.27 -15.51 10.85
N GLU A 157 -2.13 -16.20 10.96
CA GLU A 157 -1.26 -16.65 9.86
C GLU A 157 -2.03 -16.85 8.55
N TRP A 158 -1.63 -16.10 7.51
CA TRP A 158 -1.96 -16.45 6.15
C TRP A 158 -1.38 -17.84 5.92
N LYS A 159 -2.24 -18.86 5.87
CA LYS A 159 -1.85 -20.08 5.18
C LYS A 159 -1.68 -19.66 3.72
N GLU A 160 -0.42 -19.65 3.28
CA GLU A 160 -0.02 -19.46 1.89
C GLU A 160 -0.83 -20.35 0.94
#